data_AF-A0A7J0F8Q0-F1
#
_entry.id   AF-A0A7J0F8Q0-F1
#
_cell.length_a   1.000
_cell.length_b   1.000
_cell.length_c   1.000
_cell.angle_alpha   90.00
_cell.angle_beta   90.00
_cell.angle_gamma   90.00
#
_symmetry.space_group_name_H-M   'P 1'
#
loop_
_entity.id
_entity.type
_entity.pdbx_description
1 polymer ?
#
loop_
_entity_poly.entity_id
_entity_poly.type
_entity_poly.pdbx_seq_one_letter_code
_entity_poly.pdbx_strand_id
1 'polypeptide(L)'
;MHIRLMDYVIHRDITHYWGSKSKWRQDARSQMEGCDRPRNRALTPLGKLRGVICLSVLLLTAFMMIVYFGFVSAVIFRFFSIHYSRKITSFFFGAWLALWPFLFEKINKTKVIFSGDRVPARERVVLIANHKTEVDWMYLWDLALRKGQIGYIKYILKSSLMKLPVFGWSFLIMEFIPVERRWEVDGLMMHRILSTFKDPQDPLWLVVFPEGTDFA
;
A
#
# COMPACT_ATOMS: atom_id res chain seq x y z
N MET A 1 7.81 11.43 -14.69
CA MET A 1 7.64 10.90 -13.33
C MET A 1 6.95 11.97 -12.51
N HIS A 2 5.71 11.75 -12.07
CA HIS A 2 4.98 12.71 -11.25
C HIS A 2 5.18 12.39 -9.77
N ILE A 3 5.67 13.37 -9.00
CA ILE A 3 5.83 13.29 -7.54
C ILE A 3 4.66 14.06 -6.92
N ARG A 4 3.84 13.42 -6.08
CA ARG A 4 2.76 14.11 -5.35
C ARG A 4 2.75 13.71 -3.87
N LEU A 5 2.60 14.70 -3.00
CA LEU A 5 2.33 14.51 -1.57
C LEU A 5 0.84 14.24 -1.35
N MET A 6 0.53 13.27 -0.48
CA MET A 6 -0.85 13.00 -0.08
C MET A 6 -1.04 13.14 1.43
N ASP A 7 -2.05 13.94 1.79
CA ASP A 7 -2.67 13.95 3.10
C ASP A 7 -3.93 13.07 3.04
N TYR A 8 -4.12 12.13 3.97
CA TYR A 8 -5.35 11.34 4.11
C TYR A 8 -5.98 11.50 5.50
N VAL A 9 -7.31 11.45 5.55
CA VAL A 9 -8.13 11.50 6.78
C VAL A 9 -9.25 10.45 6.65
N ILE A 10 -9.47 9.66 7.70
CA ILE A 10 -10.49 8.59 7.74
C ILE A 10 -11.78 9.14 8.33
N HIS A 11 -12.93 8.90 7.66
CA HIS A 11 -14.24 9.24 8.22
C HIS A 11 -15.28 8.16 7.93
N ARG A 12 -16.17 7.89 8.90
CA ARG A 12 -17.45 7.22 8.67
C ARG A 12 -18.44 8.28 8.17
N ASP A 13 -18.97 8.08 6.96
CA ASP A 13 -19.87 8.98 6.20
C ASP A 13 -19.21 10.30 5.72
N ILE A 14 -19.21 10.73 4.45
CA ILE A 14 -20.28 11.17 3.49
C ILE A 14 -19.58 11.42 2.11
N THR A 15 -20.04 10.80 1.01
CA THR A 15 -20.27 11.28 -0.39
C THR A 15 -19.15 12.04 -1.12
N HIS A 16 -19.01 11.76 -2.41
CA HIS A 16 -18.06 12.38 -3.34
C HIS A 16 -18.13 13.91 -3.27
N TYR A 17 -17.05 14.57 -2.85
CA TYR A 17 -16.92 16.03 -2.89
C TYR A 17 -15.73 16.43 -3.76
N TRP A 18 -16.03 17.16 -4.84
CA TRP A 18 -15.06 17.92 -5.64
C TRP A 18 -15.28 19.40 -5.32
N GLY A 19 -14.47 19.97 -4.41
CA GLY A 19 -14.60 21.36 -3.95
C GLY A 19 -13.30 21.94 -3.40
N SER A 20 -13.25 23.27 -3.26
CA SER A 20 -12.07 24.04 -2.80
C SER A 20 -11.51 23.56 -1.46
N LYS A 21 -10.17 23.57 -1.33
CA LYS A 21 -9.40 23.11 -0.15
C LYS A 21 -9.79 23.82 1.16
N SER A 22 -10.37 25.02 1.09
CA SER A 22 -10.87 25.76 2.27
C SER A 22 -12.23 25.24 2.75
N LYS A 23 -13.15 24.99 1.81
CA LYS A 23 -14.49 24.46 2.08
C LYS A 23 -14.41 23.03 2.65
N TRP A 24 -13.57 22.18 2.07
CA TRP A 24 -13.30 20.84 2.63
C TRP A 24 -12.78 20.90 4.07
N ARG A 25 -11.87 21.83 4.40
CA ARG A 25 -11.35 21.95 5.78
C ARG A 25 -12.41 22.39 6.78
N GLN A 26 -13.34 23.24 6.37
CA GLN A 26 -14.46 23.68 7.22
C GLN A 26 -15.49 22.56 7.39
N ASP A 27 -15.84 21.86 6.32
CA ASP A 27 -16.79 20.73 6.34
C ASP A 27 -16.22 19.52 7.11
N ALA A 28 -14.93 19.24 6.96
CA ALA A 28 -14.25 18.21 7.74
C ALA A 28 -14.19 18.58 9.23
N ARG A 29 -13.96 19.87 9.56
CA ARG A 29 -13.91 20.34 10.94
C ARG A 29 -15.28 20.27 11.61
N SER A 30 -16.35 20.67 10.91
CA SER A 30 -17.72 20.57 11.45
C SER A 30 -18.18 19.11 11.61
N GLN A 31 -17.76 18.21 10.72
CA GLN A 31 -18.00 16.76 10.89
C GLN A 31 -17.19 16.15 12.04
N MET A 32 -15.96 16.62 12.28
CA MET A 32 -15.15 16.21 13.43
C MET A 32 -15.73 16.72 14.76
N GLU A 33 -16.33 17.91 14.77
CA GLU A 33 -17.00 18.49 15.94
C GLU A 33 -18.36 17.80 16.23
N GLY A 34 -19.02 17.26 15.21
CA GLY A 34 -20.27 16.48 15.34
C GLY A 34 -20.08 14.99 15.65
N CYS A 35 -18.86 14.46 15.50
CA CYS A 35 -18.57 13.06 15.82
C CYS A 35 -18.25 12.94 17.31
N ASP A 36 -19.18 12.32 18.07
CA ASP A 36 -18.92 11.91 19.45
C ASP A 36 -17.54 11.25 19.57
N ARG A 37 -16.75 11.68 20.56
CA ARG A 37 -15.46 11.07 20.91
C ARG A 37 -15.61 9.54 20.90
N PRO A 38 -14.67 8.78 20.30
CA PRO A 38 -14.82 7.34 20.17
C PRO A 38 -14.93 6.72 21.58
N ARG A 39 -16.14 6.33 21.96
CA ARG A 39 -16.32 5.42 23.11
C ARG A 39 -15.61 4.14 22.74
N ASN A 40 -14.69 3.69 23.60
CA ASN A 40 -14.13 2.34 23.58
C ASN A 40 -15.28 1.32 23.71
N ARG A 41 -15.99 1.06 22.61
CA ARG A 41 -17.00 0.00 22.52
C ARG A 41 -16.23 -1.29 22.36
N ALA A 42 -16.25 -2.11 23.40
CA ALA A 42 -15.74 -3.47 23.32
C ALA A 42 -16.36 -4.18 22.10
N LEU A 43 -15.53 -4.82 21.29
CA LEU A 43 -15.97 -5.58 20.13
C LEU A 43 -16.95 -6.66 20.57
N THR A 44 -18.11 -6.73 19.91
CA THR A 44 -19.07 -7.81 20.14
C THR A 44 -18.42 -9.16 19.82
N PRO A 45 -18.84 -10.27 20.45
CA PRO A 45 -18.30 -11.60 20.15
C PRO A 45 -18.36 -11.94 18.65
N LEU A 46 -19.44 -11.53 17.97
CA LEU A 46 -19.60 -11.67 16.53
C LEU A 46 -18.55 -10.85 15.75
N GLY A 47 -18.25 -9.63 16.20
CA GLY A 47 -17.20 -8.80 15.61
C GLY A 47 -15.81 -9.43 15.76
N LYS A 48 -15.51 -10.02 16.92
CA LYS A 48 -14.26 -10.76 17.15
C LYS A 48 -14.16 -11.99 16.24
N LEU A 49 -15.22 -12.80 16.17
CA LEU A 49 -15.26 -13.98 15.29
C LEU A 49 -15.05 -13.60 13.81
N ARG A 50 -15.74 -12.55 13.34
CA ARG A 50 -15.55 -12.03 11.98
C ARG A 50 -14.11 -11.59 11.73
N GLY A 51 -13.50 -10.88 12.68
CA GLY A 51 -12.10 -10.47 12.61
C GLY A 51 -11.16 -11.67 12.50
N VAL A 52 -11.36 -12.70 13.31
CA VAL A 52 -10.59 -13.95 13.26
C VAL A 52 -10.72 -14.63 11.91
N ILE A 53 -11.94 -14.78 11.38
CA ILE A 53 -12.16 -15.40 10.06
C ILE A 53 -11.44 -14.59 8.96
N CYS A 54 -11.55 -13.27 8.98
CA CYS A 54 -10.87 -12.41 8.01
C CYS A 54 -9.35 -12.56 8.08
N LEU A 55 -8.78 -12.57 9.29
CA LEU A 55 -7.35 -12.75 9.50
C LEU A 55 -6.88 -14.12 9.02
N SER A 56 -7.62 -15.19 9.32
CA SER A 56 -7.31 -16.54 8.86
C SER A 56 -7.30 -16.63 7.34
N VAL A 57 -8.29 -16.05 6.66
CA VAL A 57 -8.34 -16.01 5.19
C VAL A 57 -7.13 -15.26 4.62
N LEU A 58 -6.75 -14.11 5.19
CA LEU A 58 -5.60 -13.33 4.75
C LEU A 58 -4.27 -14.09 4.91
N LEU A 59 -4.09 -14.77 6.04
CA LEU A 59 -2.87 -15.53 6.34
C LEU A 59 -2.76 -16.78 5.46
N LEU A 60 -3.86 -17.52 5.30
CA LEU A 60 -3.89 -18.71 4.44
C LEU A 60 -3.62 -18.35 2.98
N THR A 61 -4.27 -17.31 2.48
CA THR A 61 -4.03 -16.84 1.11
C THR A 61 -2.60 -16.31 0.95
N ALA A 62 -2.06 -15.54 1.90
CA ALA A 62 -0.67 -15.11 1.85
C ALA A 62 0.31 -16.28 1.76
N PHE A 63 0.10 -17.32 2.57
CA PHE A 63 0.90 -18.53 2.56
C PHE A 63 0.85 -19.23 1.18
N MET A 64 -0.35 -19.47 0.64
CA MET A 64 -0.51 -20.07 -0.69
C MET A 64 0.18 -19.24 -1.77
N MET A 65 0.08 -17.91 -1.69
CA MET A 65 0.69 -17.01 -2.65
C MET A 65 2.21 -17.13 -2.68
N ILE A 66 2.84 -17.18 -1.51
CA ILE A 66 4.30 -17.29 -1.38
C ILE A 66 4.79 -18.66 -1.87
N VAL A 67 4.13 -19.74 -1.44
CA VAL A 67 4.54 -21.12 -1.75
C VAL A 67 4.43 -21.43 -3.24
N TYR A 68 3.30 -21.10 -3.86
CA TYR A 68 3.04 -21.50 -5.24
C TYR A 68 3.49 -20.47 -6.27
N PHE A 69 3.31 -19.18 -6.00
CA PHE A 69 3.58 -18.14 -6.98
C PHE A 69 4.89 -17.40 -6.74
N GLY A 70 5.33 -17.28 -5.47
CA GLY A 70 6.60 -16.64 -5.13
C GLY A 70 7.77 -17.32 -5.83
N PHE A 71 7.98 -18.62 -5.63
CA PHE A 71 9.09 -19.36 -6.24
C PHE A 71 9.00 -19.41 -7.76
N VAL A 72 7.83 -19.72 -8.30
CA VAL A 72 7.61 -19.87 -9.75
C VAL A 72 7.84 -18.54 -10.49
N SER A 73 7.31 -17.43 -9.98
CA SER A 73 7.48 -16.11 -10.62
C SER A 73 8.91 -15.56 -10.47
N ALA A 74 9.54 -15.77 -9.32
CA ALA A 74 10.86 -15.23 -9.00
C ALA A 74 12.01 -15.97 -9.68
N VAL A 75 11.89 -17.30 -9.80
CA VAL A 75 12.95 -18.16 -10.34
C VAL A 75 12.65 -18.51 -11.79
N ILE A 76 11.54 -19.20 -12.05
CA ILE A 76 11.27 -19.77 -13.39
C ILE A 76 11.05 -18.67 -14.43
N PHE A 77 10.04 -17.82 -14.23
CA PHE A 77 9.69 -16.81 -15.24
C PHE A 77 10.77 -15.73 -15.40
N ARG A 78 11.56 -15.47 -14.35
CA ARG A 78 12.62 -14.47 -14.40
C ARG A 78 13.78 -14.86 -15.31
N PHE A 79 14.04 -16.16 -15.49
CA PHE A 79 15.03 -16.64 -16.48
C PHE A 79 14.61 -16.33 -17.92
N PHE A 80 13.32 -16.34 -18.23
CA PHE A 80 12.83 -16.07 -19.58
C PHE A 80 12.67 -14.58 -19.87
N SER A 81 12.05 -13.84 -18.95
CA SER A 81 11.85 -12.40 -19.11
C SER A 81 11.50 -11.73 -17.79
N ILE A 82 12.27 -10.69 -17.47
CA ILE A 82 12.04 -9.83 -16.30
C ILE A 82 10.66 -9.15 -16.39
N HIS A 83 10.25 -8.69 -17.58
CA HIS A 83 8.96 -8.02 -17.78
C HIS A 83 7.77 -8.93 -17.44
N TYR A 84 7.74 -10.15 -17.98
CA TYR A 84 6.66 -11.09 -17.71
C TYR A 84 6.67 -11.58 -16.26
N SER A 85 7.85 -11.84 -15.70
CA SER A 85 8.01 -12.15 -14.27
C SER A 85 7.37 -11.06 -13.40
N ARG A 86 7.71 -9.78 -13.62
CA ARG A 86 7.12 -8.63 -12.92
C ARG A 86 5.61 -8.58 -13.08
N LYS A 87 5.08 -8.77 -14.29
CA LYS A 87 3.64 -8.72 -14.56
C LYS A 87 2.88 -9.81 -13.80
N ILE A 88 3.40 -11.04 -13.81
CA ILE A 88 2.81 -12.18 -13.10
C ILE A 88 2.87 -11.96 -11.59
N THR A 89 4.04 -11.61 -11.05
CA THR A 89 4.20 -11.30 -9.62
C THR A 89 3.26 -10.17 -9.20
N SER A 90 3.15 -9.11 -9.99
CA SER A 90 2.28 -7.95 -9.70
C SER A 90 0.80 -8.30 -9.75
N PHE A 91 0.37 -9.15 -10.68
CA PHE A 91 -1.02 -9.62 -10.75
C PHE A 91 -1.40 -10.35 -9.45
N PHE A 92 -0.57 -11.31 -9.07
CA PHE A 92 -0.75 -12.14 -7.89
C PHE A 92 -0.69 -11.33 -6.59
N PHE A 93 0.34 -10.50 -6.45
CA PHE A 93 0.48 -9.60 -5.31
C PHE A 93 -0.68 -8.60 -5.22
N GLY A 94 -1.08 -8.01 -6.35
CA GLY A 94 -2.19 -7.08 -6.42
C GLY A 94 -3.53 -7.72 -6.05
N ALA A 95 -3.79 -8.96 -6.49
CA ALA A 95 -4.98 -9.71 -6.12
C ALA A 95 -5.04 -9.97 -4.60
N TRP A 96 -3.91 -10.34 -4.00
CA TRP A 96 -3.82 -10.52 -2.55
C TRP A 96 -4.01 -9.20 -1.79
N LEU A 97 -3.35 -8.12 -2.21
CA LEU A 97 -3.53 -6.80 -1.60
C LEU A 97 -4.98 -6.31 -1.72
N ALA A 98 -5.68 -6.59 -2.82
CA ALA A 98 -7.06 -6.16 -3.04
C ALA A 98 -8.05 -6.80 -2.05
N LEU A 99 -7.70 -7.92 -1.41
CA LEU A 99 -8.49 -8.50 -0.32
C LEU A 99 -8.65 -7.51 0.82
N TRP A 100 -7.63 -6.69 1.12
CA TRP A 100 -7.68 -5.74 2.23
C TRP A 100 -8.72 -4.62 2.02
N PRO A 101 -8.68 -3.80 0.94
CA PRO A 101 -9.74 -2.84 0.66
C PRO A 101 -11.12 -3.50 0.58
N PHE A 102 -11.21 -4.70 0.02
CA PHE A 102 -12.48 -5.44 -0.04
C PHE A 102 -13.03 -5.76 1.36
N LEU A 103 -12.22 -6.34 2.24
CA LEU A 103 -12.60 -6.66 3.61
C LEU A 103 -13.00 -5.39 4.38
N PHE A 104 -12.22 -4.31 4.25
CA PHE A 104 -12.47 -3.08 4.98
C PHE A 104 -13.71 -2.34 4.47
N GLU A 105 -13.83 -2.15 3.15
CA GLU A 105 -14.94 -1.37 2.60
C GLU A 105 -16.24 -2.17 2.48
N LYS A 106 -16.17 -3.44 2.06
CA LYS A 106 -17.37 -4.23 1.78
C LYS A 106 -17.88 -5.00 2.99
N ILE A 107 -16.98 -5.62 3.76
CA ILE A 107 -17.36 -6.42 4.93
C ILE A 107 -17.48 -5.53 6.17
N ASN A 108 -16.48 -4.69 6.45
CA ASN A 108 -16.46 -3.85 7.65
C ASN A 108 -17.16 -2.50 7.48
N LYS A 109 -17.64 -2.19 6.26
CA LYS A 109 -18.33 -0.93 5.92
C LYS A 109 -17.50 0.32 6.26
N THR A 110 -16.18 0.18 6.24
CA THR A 110 -15.27 1.31 6.37
C THR A 110 -15.34 2.14 5.09
N LYS A 111 -15.44 3.46 5.23
CA LYS A 111 -15.44 4.36 4.09
C LYS A 111 -14.07 5.02 3.96
N VAL A 112 -13.45 4.87 2.79
CA VAL A 112 -12.19 5.55 2.48
C VAL A 112 -12.47 6.71 1.52
N ILE A 113 -12.01 7.90 1.91
CA ILE A 113 -12.23 9.15 1.18
C ILE A 113 -10.86 9.73 0.80
N PHE A 114 -10.65 9.91 -0.50
CA PHE A 114 -9.49 10.64 -1.02
C PHE A 114 -9.91 12.05 -1.40
N SER A 115 -9.17 13.04 -0.92
CA SER A 115 -9.39 14.45 -1.21
C SER A 115 -8.13 15.06 -1.84
N GLY A 116 -8.30 16.07 -2.69
CA GLY A 116 -7.19 16.73 -3.39
C GLY A 116 -7.12 16.41 -4.89
N ASP A 117 -5.93 16.55 -5.47
CA ASP A 117 -5.72 16.42 -6.91
C ASP A 117 -5.92 14.99 -7.41
N ARG A 118 -6.34 14.84 -8.67
CA ARG A 118 -6.44 13.52 -9.32
C ARG A 118 -5.04 12.96 -9.54
N VAL A 119 -4.78 11.80 -8.94
CA VAL A 119 -3.63 10.98 -9.32
C VAL A 119 -3.93 10.33 -10.69
N PRO A 120 -3.03 10.44 -11.69
CA PRO A 120 -3.24 9.82 -12.99
C PRO A 120 -3.32 8.30 -12.87
N ALA A 121 -4.17 7.68 -13.68
CA ALA A 121 -4.26 6.22 -13.75
C ALA A 121 -3.21 5.70 -14.74
N ARG A 122 -2.64 4.51 -14.47
CA ARG A 122 -1.69 3.81 -15.36
C ARG A 122 -0.40 4.57 -15.68
N GLU A 123 -0.07 5.60 -14.92
CA GLU A 123 1.21 6.29 -14.99
C GLU A 123 2.13 5.88 -13.83
N ARG A 124 3.43 6.11 -14.02
CA ARG A 124 4.43 5.95 -12.96
C ARG A 124 4.40 7.12 -11.99
N VAL A 125 4.21 6.81 -10.71
CA VAL A 125 4.06 7.82 -9.65
C VAL A 125 5.00 7.53 -8.49
N VAL A 126 5.44 8.61 -7.85
CA VAL A 126 6.06 8.54 -6.53
C VAL A 126 5.05 9.10 -5.53
N LEU A 127 4.62 8.25 -4.61
CA LEU A 127 3.72 8.57 -3.52
C LEU A 127 4.57 8.92 -2.29
N ILE A 128 4.42 10.15 -1.82
CA ILE A 128 5.05 10.61 -0.58
C ILE A 128 3.94 10.77 0.45
N ALA A 129 4.05 10.06 1.56
CA ALA A 129 3.08 10.05 2.65
C ALA A 129 3.77 10.15 4.00
N ASN A 130 3.13 10.81 4.96
CA ASN A 130 3.59 10.79 6.35
C ASN A 130 3.23 9.44 6.98
N HIS A 131 4.03 8.99 7.94
CA HIS A 131 3.84 7.73 8.66
C HIS A 131 3.25 8.02 10.04
N LYS A 132 1.92 7.95 10.11
CA LYS A 132 1.14 8.24 11.32
C LYS A 132 0.66 6.98 12.01
N THR A 133 0.51 5.88 11.28
CA THR A 133 0.03 4.62 11.83
C THR A 133 0.71 3.42 11.16
N GLU A 134 0.78 2.32 11.91
CA GLU A 134 1.23 1.01 11.41
C GLU A 134 0.32 0.42 10.31
N VAL A 135 -0.76 1.10 9.90
CA VAL A 135 -1.69 0.64 8.86
C VAL A 135 -1.80 1.60 7.68
N ASP A 136 -0.91 2.59 7.59
CA ASP A 136 -0.94 3.62 6.55
C ASP A 136 -0.87 3.06 5.12
N TRP A 137 -0.14 1.96 4.94
CA TRP A 137 -0.05 1.24 3.68
C TRP A 137 -1.42 0.80 3.13
N MET A 138 -2.40 0.55 3.99
CA MET A 138 -3.73 0.13 3.58
C MET A 138 -4.49 1.23 2.81
N TYR A 139 -4.29 2.51 3.18
CA TYR A 139 -4.89 3.63 2.45
C TYR A 139 -4.28 3.77 1.06
N LEU A 140 -2.97 3.52 0.96
CA LEU A 140 -2.25 3.53 -0.32
C LEU A 140 -2.70 2.37 -1.21
N TRP A 141 -3.03 1.20 -0.64
CA TRP A 141 -3.60 0.08 -1.38
C TRP A 141 -4.96 0.40 -1.96
N ASP A 142 -5.86 1.06 -1.21
CA ASP A 142 -7.17 1.44 -1.73
C ASP A 142 -7.04 2.47 -2.86
N LEU A 143 -6.14 3.45 -2.72
CA LEU A 143 -5.86 4.39 -3.80
C LEU A 143 -5.33 3.68 -5.05
N ALA A 144 -4.33 2.83 -4.88
CA ALA A 144 -3.71 2.09 -5.97
C ALA A 144 -4.72 1.13 -6.62
N LEU A 145 -5.65 0.54 -5.86
CA LEU A 145 -6.74 -0.29 -6.38
C LEU A 145 -7.63 0.51 -7.32
N ARG A 146 -8.10 1.68 -6.87
CA ARG A 146 -8.96 2.58 -7.66
C ARG A 146 -8.28 3.14 -8.91
N LYS A 147 -6.94 3.11 -8.96
CA LYS A 147 -6.13 3.51 -10.12
C LYS A 147 -5.70 2.34 -11.00
N GLY A 148 -6.04 1.11 -10.61
CA GLY A 148 -5.65 -0.11 -11.31
C GLY A 148 -4.14 -0.37 -11.25
N GLN A 149 -3.49 0.04 -10.17
CA GLN A 149 -2.03 0.00 -9.99
C GLN A 149 -1.60 -0.73 -8.71
N ILE A 150 -2.53 -1.34 -7.97
CA ILE A 150 -2.27 -2.01 -6.68
C ILE A 150 -1.14 -3.05 -6.73
N GLY A 151 -1.04 -3.83 -7.80
CA GLY A 151 0.01 -4.84 -7.96
C GLY A 151 1.40 -4.27 -8.21
N TYR A 152 1.49 -3.01 -8.63
CA TYR A 152 2.73 -2.33 -9.02
C TYR A 152 3.26 -1.40 -7.92
N ILE A 153 2.65 -1.44 -6.74
CA ILE A 153 3.10 -0.67 -5.58
C ILE A 153 4.41 -1.25 -5.06
N LYS A 154 5.40 -0.40 -4.82
CA LYS A 154 6.73 -0.73 -4.30
C LYS A 154 7.02 0.16 -3.10
N TYR A 155 7.74 -0.36 -2.12
CA TYR A 155 8.06 0.38 -0.90
C TYR A 155 9.55 0.60 -0.74
N ILE A 156 9.91 1.77 -0.23
CA ILE A 156 11.19 1.99 0.43
C ILE A 156 11.02 1.59 1.90
N LEU A 157 11.83 0.64 2.37
CA LEU A 157 11.65 0.02 3.69
C LEU A 157 13.00 -0.19 4.40
N LYS A 158 12.96 -0.28 5.73
CA LYS A 158 14.17 -0.47 6.55
C LYS A 158 14.86 -1.79 6.22
N SER A 159 16.17 -1.77 5.97
CA SER A 159 16.97 -2.95 5.60
C SER A 159 16.89 -4.09 6.62
N SER A 160 16.66 -3.78 7.90
CA SER A 160 16.47 -4.81 8.95
C SER A 160 15.26 -5.71 8.69
N LEU A 161 14.21 -5.22 8.02
CA LEU A 161 13.04 -6.02 7.65
C LEU A 161 13.38 -7.09 6.61
N MET A 162 14.43 -6.85 5.80
CA MET A 162 14.91 -7.85 4.83
C MET A 162 15.56 -9.06 5.49
N LYS A 163 15.92 -8.97 6.77
CA LYS A 163 16.52 -10.06 7.54
C LYS A 163 15.47 -11.04 8.08
N LEU A 164 14.19 -10.70 8.02
CA LEU A 164 13.11 -11.56 8.49
C LEU A 164 12.94 -12.74 7.51
N PRO A 165 12.85 -13.99 8.03
CA PRO A 165 12.56 -15.14 7.17
C PRO A 165 11.18 -14.96 6.52
N VAL A 166 11.03 -15.48 5.31
CA VAL A 166 9.83 -15.33 4.45
C VAL A 166 9.58 -13.90 3.96
N PHE A 167 9.49 -12.90 4.87
CA PHE A 167 9.24 -11.50 4.52
C PHE A 167 10.37 -10.91 3.68
N GLY A 168 11.63 -11.11 4.08
CA GLY A 168 12.78 -10.61 3.33
C GLY A 168 12.83 -11.15 1.90
N TRP A 169 12.61 -12.46 1.73
CA TRP A 169 12.50 -13.09 0.41
C TRP A 169 11.35 -12.51 -0.39
N SER A 170 10.18 -12.37 0.23
CA SER A 170 9.00 -11.81 -0.42
C SER A 170 9.26 -10.38 -0.91
N PHE A 171 9.88 -9.53 -0.08
CA PHE A 171 10.23 -8.15 -0.43
C PHE A 171 11.25 -8.08 -1.58
N LEU A 172 12.20 -9.02 -1.65
CA LEU A 172 13.13 -9.13 -2.79
C LEU A 172 12.40 -9.51 -4.08
N ILE A 173 11.50 -10.50 -4.03
CA ILE A 173 10.68 -10.93 -5.17
C ILE A 173 9.80 -9.77 -5.67
N MET A 174 9.26 -9.00 -4.72
CA MET A 174 8.48 -7.80 -5.01
C MET A 174 9.35 -6.59 -5.39
N GLU A 175 10.67 -6.71 -5.47
CA GLU A 175 11.59 -5.62 -5.83
C GLU A 175 11.40 -4.35 -4.97
N PHE A 176 11.14 -4.52 -3.67
CA PHE A 176 11.14 -3.42 -2.72
C PHE A 176 12.56 -2.91 -2.47
N ILE A 177 12.68 -1.65 -2.05
CA ILE A 177 13.95 -0.95 -1.93
C ILE A 177 14.35 -0.91 -0.45
N PRO A 178 15.36 -1.68 -0.01
CA PRO A 178 15.85 -1.59 1.36
C PRO A 178 16.72 -0.35 1.56
N VAL A 179 16.59 0.29 2.72
CA VAL A 179 17.40 1.46 3.12
C VAL A 179 17.94 1.31 4.55
N GLU A 180 19.16 1.78 4.75
CA GLU A 180 19.85 1.86 6.05
C GLU A 180 19.73 3.24 6.71
N ARG A 181 19.16 4.22 6.00
CA ARG A 181 19.11 5.65 6.37
C ARG A 181 20.49 6.31 6.37
N ARG A 182 21.34 5.88 5.44
CA ARG A 182 22.67 6.45 5.17
C ARG A 182 22.80 6.66 3.68
N TRP A 183 22.77 7.92 3.24
CA TRP A 183 22.68 8.27 1.82
C TRP A 183 23.85 7.69 1.00
N GLU A 184 25.03 7.63 1.60
CA GLU A 184 26.25 7.10 0.99
C GLU A 184 26.10 5.63 0.56
N VAL A 185 25.27 4.86 1.28
CA VAL A 185 24.97 3.46 0.98
C VAL A 185 23.68 3.34 0.15
N ASP A 186 22.64 4.05 0.59
CA ASP A 186 21.29 3.91 0.05
C ASP A 186 21.17 4.46 -1.38
N GLY A 187 21.85 5.57 -1.69
CA GLY A 187 21.78 6.22 -3.00
C GLY A 187 22.21 5.29 -4.14
N LEU A 188 23.29 4.52 -3.93
CA LEU A 188 23.78 3.56 -4.91
C LEU A 188 22.79 2.39 -5.10
N MET A 189 22.24 1.86 -4.00
CA MET A 189 21.29 0.76 -4.04
C MET A 189 19.96 1.17 -4.70
N MET A 190 19.44 2.34 -4.33
CA MET A 190 18.24 2.93 -4.94
C MET A 190 18.44 3.13 -6.44
N HIS A 191 19.56 3.73 -6.85
CA HIS A 191 19.88 3.92 -8.25
C HIS A 191 19.94 2.58 -8.99
N ARG A 192 20.60 1.56 -8.41
CA ARG A 192 20.69 0.22 -9.00
C ARG A 192 19.32 -0.39 -9.24
N ILE A 193 18.45 -0.44 -8.23
CA ILE A 193 17.09 -1.02 -8.38
C ILE A 193 16.27 -0.21 -9.38
N LEU A 194 16.19 1.11 -9.24
CA LEU A 194 15.37 1.96 -10.11
C LEU A 194 15.87 1.93 -11.57
N SER A 195 17.17 1.75 -11.79
CA SER A 195 17.74 1.58 -13.13
C SER A 195 17.32 0.28 -13.84
N THR A 196 16.70 -0.67 -13.13
CA THR A 196 16.09 -1.86 -13.75
C THR A 196 14.69 -1.58 -14.29
N PHE A 197 14.06 -0.46 -13.94
CA PHE A 197 12.74 -0.02 -14.43
C PHE A 197 12.87 0.99 -15.58
N LYS A 198 13.81 0.74 -16.50
CA LYS A 198 14.05 1.61 -17.67
C LYS A 198 12.93 1.52 -18.70
N ASP A 199 12.29 0.36 -18.83
CA ASP A 199 11.17 0.18 -19.74
C ASP A 199 9.99 1.07 -19.32
N PRO A 200 9.54 2.01 -20.17
CA PRO A 200 8.36 2.82 -19.88
C PRO A 200 7.07 2.03 -19.73
N GLN A 201 7.01 0.80 -20.25
CA GLN A 201 5.86 -0.09 -20.14
C GLN A 201 5.79 -0.80 -18.78
N ASP A 202 6.88 -0.83 -18.01
CA ASP A 202 6.87 -1.35 -16.65
C ASP A 202 6.21 -0.33 -15.71
N PRO A 203 5.02 -0.61 -15.14
CA PRO A 203 4.37 0.31 -14.23
C PRO A 203 5.11 0.33 -12.89
N LEU A 204 5.15 1.50 -12.26
CA LEU A 204 5.86 1.71 -10.99
C LEU A 204 5.12 2.72 -10.13
N TRP A 205 4.69 2.26 -8.95
CA TRP A 205 4.09 3.09 -7.91
C TRP A 205 4.96 3.05 -6.67
N LEU A 206 5.93 3.96 -6.58
CA LEU A 206 6.91 3.96 -5.49
C LEU A 206 6.39 4.75 -4.30
N VAL A 207 6.27 4.10 -3.15
CA VAL A 207 5.87 4.71 -1.88
C VAL A 207 7.09 5.06 -1.06
N VAL A 208 7.11 6.29 -0.56
CA VAL A 208 8.15 6.83 0.32
C VAL A 208 7.49 7.44 1.55
N PHE A 209 7.94 6.99 2.73
CA PHE A 209 7.63 7.59 4.02
C PHE A 209 8.89 8.34 4.50
N PRO A 210 9.02 9.65 4.22
CA PRO A 210 10.27 10.39 4.42
C PRO A 210 10.65 10.54 5.90
N GLU A 211 9.69 10.42 6.80
CA GLU A 211 9.90 10.46 8.26
C GLU A 211 10.70 9.25 8.77
N GLY A 212 10.71 8.14 8.02
CA GLY A 212 11.54 6.97 8.28
C GLY A 212 11.12 6.09 9.45
N THR A 213 10.30 6.58 10.39
CA THR A 213 9.70 5.87 11.53
C THR A 213 8.30 6.41 11.81
N ASP A 214 7.39 5.57 12.28
CA ASP A 214 6.13 6.06 12.88
C ASP A 214 6.43 7.06 13.99
N PHE A 215 5.62 8.12 14.11
CA PHE A 215 5.62 8.97 15.29
C PHE A 215 5.11 8.17 16.50
N ALA A 216 6.04 7.58 17.25
CA ALA A 216 5.77 7.06 18.60
C ALA A 216 5.65 8.22 19.60
#